data_AF-A0A934KCU6-F1
#
_entry.id   AF-A0A934KCU6-F1
#
_cell.length_a   1.000
_cell.length_b   1.000
_cell.length_c   1.000
_cell.angle_alpha   90.00
_cell.angle_beta   90.00
_cell.angle_gamma   90.00
#
_symmetry.space_group_name_H-M   'P 1'
#
loop_
_entity.id
_entity.type
_entity.pdbx_description
1 polymer ?
#
loop_
_entity_poly.entity_id
_entity_poly.type
_entity_poly.pdbx_seq_one_letter_code
_entity_poly.pdbx_strand_id
1 'polypeptide(L)'
;MPDDSNAWTPPPPPPPPPFSPRHQHPSELGDEEPLATPSLLTGAMTMADLESTVEAGEPEDRFRTWVAIAIAVVSILGAVVAFSATLTEQDARRLDQQGIQDASRQQQIITDLQATVDEDLRYLAPYQEHIKAAQTLDAQATALQSSDPASAALLHAQAESERVLARSWQGFFQAALPSATDATAPLKYDAKAALQTLENNNSDLQQLRPDAIRDQADTKHTESVNLVGLVTLFVAALLFLTLAQFTRPTIRRMFAGAGAVAAVSGVALWLVVLKLGA
;
A
#
# COMPACT_ATOMS: atom_id res chain seq x y z
N MET A 1 -46.14 29.50 34.57
CA MET A 1 -45.33 28.27 34.51
C MET A 1 -45.22 27.88 33.05
N PRO A 2 -44.09 28.17 32.40
CA PRO A 2 -43.80 27.64 31.06
C PRO A 2 -43.50 26.14 31.16
N ASP A 3 -43.96 25.39 30.17
CA ASP A 3 -43.86 23.94 30.04
C ASP A 3 -42.50 23.59 29.39
N ASP A 4 -41.52 23.22 30.21
CA ASP A 4 -40.15 22.86 29.82
C ASP A 4 -40.04 21.38 29.35
N SER A 5 -41.04 20.88 28.61
CA SER A 5 -41.05 19.50 28.10
C SER A 5 -40.44 19.33 26.71
N ASN A 6 -39.60 20.28 26.26
CA ASN A 6 -38.82 20.13 25.03
C ASN A 6 -37.56 19.28 25.30
N ALA A 7 -37.79 17.98 25.55
CA ALA A 7 -36.74 16.99 25.61
C ALA A 7 -36.02 16.95 24.26
N TRP A 8 -34.81 17.50 24.22
CA TRP A 8 -33.90 17.37 23.10
C TRP A 8 -33.66 15.88 22.87
N THR A 9 -34.27 15.34 21.82
CA THR A 9 -34.00 14.00 21.34
C THR A 9 -32.83 14.12 20.36
N PRO A 10 -31.69 13.45 20.62
CA PRO A 10 -30.61 13.44 19.65
C PRO A 10 -31.14 12.88 18.33
N PRO A 11 -30.71 13.43 17.18
CA PRO A 11 -31.09 12.87 15.89
C PRO A 11 -30.68 11.39 15.85
N PRO A 12 -31.51 10.50 15.29
CA PRO A 12 -31.15 9.11 15.15
C PRO A 12 -29.83 9.00 14.37
N PRO A 13 -28.97 8.02 14.71
CA PRO A 13 -27.74 7.80 13.95
C PRO A 13 -28.10 7.61 12.47
N PRO A 14 -27.26 8.10 11.54
CA PRO A 14 -27.49 7.87 10.13
C PRO A 14 -27.61 6.36 9.89
N PRO A 15 -28.53 5.93 9.01
CA PRO A 15 -28.64 4.52 8.68
C PRO A 15 -27.26 4.01 8.22
N PRO A 16 -26.87 2.77 8.58
CA PRO A 16 -25.66 2.18 8.04
C PRO A 16 -25.70 2.31 6.52
N PRO A 17 -24.57 2.63 5.86
CA PRO A 17 -24.54 2.69 4.42
C PRO A 17 -25.16 1.40 3.87
N PRO A 18 -26.02 1.48 2.84
CA PRO A 18 -26.60 0.27 2.26
C PRO A 18 -25.44 -0.67 1.97
N PHE A 19 -25.52 -1.92 2.45
CA PHE A 19 -24.62 -2.97 2.02
C PHE A 19 -24.64 -2.92 0.50
N SER A 20 -23.67 -2.26 -0.12
CA SER A 20 -23.42 -2.43 -1.54
C SER A 20 -23.16 -3.92 -1.62
N PRO A 21 -24.04 -4.70 -2.27
CA PRO A 21 -23.77 -6.11 -2.46
C PRO A 21 -22.39 -6.11 -3.07
N ARG A 22 -21.42 -6.66 -2.32
CA ARG A 22 -20.05 -6.86 -2.81
C ARG A 22 -20.29 -7.41 -4.20
N HIS A 23 -19.93 -6.63 -5.23
CA HIS A 23 -20.05 -7.09 -6.60
C HIS A 23 -19.22 -8.35 -6.60
N GLN A 24 -19.88 -9.48 -6.38
CA GLN A 24 -19.45 -10.77 -6.85
C GLN A 24 -19.34 -10.43 -8.32
N HIS A 25 -18.11 -10.18 -8.75
CA HIS A 25 -17.77 -10.27 -10.15
C HIS A 25 -18.53 -11.51 -10.59
N PRO A 26 -19.52 -11.37 -11.49
CA PRO A 26 -20.13 -12.53 -12.07
C PRO A 26 -18.95 -13.38 -12.45
N SER A 27 -18.91 -14.60 -11.92
CA SER A 27 -18.16 -15.63 -12.60
C SER A 27 -18.86 -15.70 -13.95
N GLU A 28 -18.47 -14.84 -14.88
CA GLU A 28 -18.46 -15.13 -16.29
C GLU A 28 -17.52 -16.33 -16.40
N LEU A 29 -18.04 -17.49 -15.96
CA LEU A 29 -18.17 -18.65 -16.82
C LEU A 29 -18.84 -18.16 -18.10
N GLY A 30 -18.12 -17.34 -18.87
CA GLY A 30 -18.30 -17.31 -20.30
C GLY A 30 -18.11 -18.75 -20.69
N ASP A 31 -19.14 -19.30 -21.31
CA ASP A 31 -19.10 -20.58 -21.97
C ASP A 31 -17.72 -20.72 -22.60
N GLU A 32 -16.90 -21.62 -22.05
CA GLU A 32 -15.70 -22.08 -22.71
C GLU A 32 -16.21 -22.67 -24.02
N GLU A 33 -16.22 -21.85 -25.08
CA GLU A 33 -16.21 -22.37 -26.44
C GLU A 33 -15.14 -23.45 -26.42
N PRO A 34 -15.49 -24.72 -26.69
CA PRO A 34 -14.52 -25.79 -26.67
C PRO A 34 -13.42 -25.37 -27.63
N LEU A 35 -12.26 -25.02 -27.08
CA LEU A 35 -11.03 -24.78 -27.82
C LEU A 35 -10.96 -25.90 -28.83
N ALA A 36 -11.21 -25.56 -30.10
CA ALA A 36 -11.06 -26.49 -31.19
C ALA A 36 -9.66 -27.02 -31.02
N THR A 37 -9.56 -28.26 -30.54
CA THR A 37 -8.31 -28.98 -30.40
C THR A 37 -7.63 -28.79 -31.75
N PRO A 38 -6.47 -28.13 -31.84
CA PRO A 38 -5.74 -28.11 -33.09
C PRO A 38 -5.56 -29.58 -33.42
N SER A 39 -6.22 -30.03 -34.48
CA SER A 39 -6.00 -31.35 -35.05
C SER A 39 -4.50 -31.42 -35.24
N LEU A 40 -3.83 -32.13 -34.33
CA LEU A 40 -2.44 -32.49 -34.45
C LEU A 40 -2.41 -33.33 -35.71
N LEU A 41 -2.19 -32.65 -36.83
CA LEU A 41 -1.77 -33.24 -38.07
C LEU A 41 -0.35 -33.67 -37.78
N THR A 42 -0.25 -34.79 -37.05
CA THR A 42 0.93 -35.61 -36.83
C THR A 42 1.26 -36.21 -38.19
N GLY A 43 1.65 -35.36 -39.14
CA GLY A 43 2.53 -35.75 -40.20
C GLY A 43 3.82 -36.13 -39.50
N ALA A 44 4.02 -37.43 -39.29
CA ALA A 44 5.30 -37.98 -38.92
C ALA A 44 6.29 -37.60 -40.03
N MET A 45 6.89 -36.41 -39.91
CA MET A 45 8.11 -36.08 -40.63
C MET A 45 9.16 -37.03 -40.08
N THR A 46 9.33 -38.14 -40.79
CA THR A 46 10.38 -39.11 -40.53
C THR A 46 11.72 -38.37 -40.55
N MET A 47 12.61 -38.65 -39.59
CA MET A 47 13.98 -38.08 -39.56
C MET A 47 14.72 -38.24 -40.91
N ALA A 48 14.31 -39.21 -41.75
CA ALA A 48 14.80 -39.42 -43.10
C ALA A 48 14.55 -38.25 -44.08
N ASP A 49 13.50 -37.43 -43.89
CA ASP A 49 13.23 -36.25 -44.75
C ASP A 49 14.03 -35.01 -44.34
N LEU A 50 14.57 -34.99 -43.11
CA LEU A 50 15.44 -33.89 -42.64
C LEU A 50 16.89 -34.04 -43.14
N GLU A 51 17.30 -35.22 -43.61
CA GLU A 51 18.68 -35.45 -44.09
C GLU A 51 18.87 -35.19 -45.60
N SER A 52 17.82 -35.18 -46.43
CA SER A 52 17.97 -35.15 -47.89
C SER A 52 17.93 -33.76 -48.55
N THR A 53 17.88 -32.67 -47.79
CA THR A 53 17.78 -31.29 -48.35
C THR A 53 18.99 -30.39 -48.07
N VAL A 54 20.12 -30.96 -47.64
CA VAL A 54 21.41 -30.25 -47.59
C VAL A 54 22.17 -30.41 -48.92
N GLU A 55 21.48 -30.25 -50.05
CA GLU A 55 22.16 -29.96 -51.31
C GLU A 55 22.72 -28.53 -51.24
N ALA A 56 23.88 -28.30 -51.85
CA ALA A 56 24.65 -27.08 -51.76
C ALA A 56 23.92 -25.87 -52.39
N GLY A 57 22.95 -25.30 -51.67
CA GLY A 57 22.20 -24.13 -52.09
C GLY A 57 23.12 -22.95 -52.40
N GLU A 58 22.75 -22.19 -53.43
CA GLU A 58 23.44 -20.98 -53.86
C GLU A 58 23.62 -20.03 -52.66
N PRO A 59 24.72 -19.25 -52.59
CA PRO A 59 25.02 -18.41 -51.43
C PRO A 59 23.93 -17.39 -51.07
N GLU A 60 23.00 -17.10 -51.98
CA GLU A 60 21.84 -16.25 -51.72
C GLU A 60 20.76 -16.93 -50.86
N ASP A 61 20.51 -18.23 -51.06
CA ASP A 61 19.51 -18.98 -50.30
C ASP A 61 19.94 -19.16 -48.85
N ARG A 62 21.24 -19.41 -48.62
CA ARG A 62 21.81 -19.52 -47.27
C ARG A 62 21.59 -18.24 -46.46
N PHE A 63 21.72 -17.08 -47.09
CA PHE A 63 21.48 -15.79 -46.42
C PHE A 63 20.01 -15.62 -46.04
N ARG A 64 19.08 -15.92 -46.96
CA ARG A 64 17.64 -15.81 -46.70
C ARG A 64 17.21 -16.74 -45.57
N THR A 65 17.65 -17.99 -45.59
CA THR A 65 17.37 -18.96 -44.52
C THR A 65 17.93 -18.49 -43.17
N TRP A 66 19.17 -17.97 -43.14
CA TRP A 66 19.74 -17.44 -41.90
C TRP A 66 18.97 -16.23 -41.36
N VAL A 67 18.58 -15.28 -42.21
CA VAL A 67 17.76 -14.12 -41.79
C VAL A 67 16.40 -14.58 -41.26
N ALA A 68 15.77 -15.57 -41.90
CA ALA A 68 14.49 -16.13 -41.42
C ALA A 68 14.62 -16.76 -40.03
N ILE A 69 15.69 -17.53 -39.79
CA ILE A 69 16.00 -18.09 -38.46
C ILE A 69 16.22 -16.97 -37.44
N ALA A 70 16.98 -15.92 -37.80
CA ALA A 70 17.23 -14.79 -36.92
C ALA A 70 15.93 -14.06 -36.52
N ILE A 71 15.02 -13.83 -37.48
CA ILE A 71 13.69 -13.25 -37.22
C ILE A 71 12.91 -14.13 -36.24
N ALA A 72 12.84 -15.44 -36.48
CA ALA A 72 12.12 -16.37 -35.60
C ALA A 72 12.66 -16.35 -34.16
N VAL A 73 13.98 -16.38 -33.99
CA VAL A 73 14.63 -16.31 -32.67
C VAL A 73 14.32 -14.97 -31.97
N VAL A 74 14.46 -13.85 -32.68
CA VAL A 74 14.18 -12.51 -32.12
C VAL A 74 12.71 -12.37 -31.74
N SER A 75 11.78 -12.92 -32.53
CA SER A 75 10.35 -12.92 -32.20
C SER A 75 10.04 -13.69 -30.93
N ILE A 76 10.63 -14.88 -30.75
CA ILE A 76 10.46 -15.67 -29.51
C ILE A 76 11.00 -14.88 -28.32
N LEU A 77 12.22 -14.34 -28.42
CA LEU A 77 12.83 -13.55 -27.34
C LEU A 77 12.00 -12.30 -27.01
N GLY A 78 11.55 -11.56 -28.02
CA GLY A 78 10.69 -10.39 -27.84
C GLY A 78 9.38 -10.74 -27.13
N ALA A 79 8.77 -11.89 -27.47
CA ALA A 79 7.57 -12.37 -26.79
C ALA A 79 7.83 -12.73 -25.32
N VAL A 80 8.96 -13.40 -25.01
CA VAL A 80 9.34 -13.71 -23.61
C VAL A 80 9.57 -12.42 -22.81
N VAL A 81 10.26 -11.43 -23.38
CA VAL A 81 10.50 -10.15 -22.69
C VAL A 81 9.19 -9.39 -22.46
N ALA A 82 8.31 -9.33 -23.47
CA ALA A 82 6.99 -8.70 -23.32
C ALA A 82 6.14 -9.39 -22.23
N PHE A 83 6.18 -10.72 -22.15
CA PHE A 83 5.52 -11.46 -21.09
C PHE A 83 6.10 -11.12 -19.71
N SER A 84 7.44 -11.08 -19.58
CA SER A 84 8.08 -10.70 -18.32
C SER A 84 7.73 -9.27 -17.88
N ALA A 85 7.67 -8.32 -18.83
CA ALA A 85 7.26 -6.93 -18.56
C ALA A 85 5.84 -6.87 -17.97
N THR A 86 4.94 -7.70 -18.49
CA THR A 86 3.55 -7.77 -18.00
C THR A 86 3.49 -8.27 -16.56
N LEU A 87 4.29 -9.28 -16.20
CA LEU A 87 4.35 -9.78 -14.83
C LEU A 87 4.92 -8.73 -13.85
N THR A 88 6.03 -8.08 -14.22
CA THR A 88 6.63 -7.02 -13.39
C THR A 88 5.69 -5.83 -13.18
N GLU A 89 4.93 -5.44 -14.21
CA GLU A 89 3.91 -4.39 -14.12
C GLU A 89 2.76 -4.77 -13.19
N GLN A 90 2.32 -6.05 -13.22
CA GLN A 90 1.29 -6.54 -12.30
C GLN A 90 1.76 -6.49 -10.85
N ASP A 91 3.01 -6.86 -10.58
CA ASP A 91 3.61 -6.78 -9.26
C ASP A 91 3.73 -5.32 -8.78
N ALA A 92 4.18 -4.41 -9.65
CA ALA A 92 4.25 -2.98 -9.33
C ALA A 92 2.86 -2.44 -8.92
N ARG A 93 1.82 -2.72 -9.71
CA ARG A 93 0.43 -2.30 -9.38
C ARG A 93 -0.08 -2.89 -8.09
N ARG A 94 0.27 -4.15 -7.79
CA ARG A 94 -0.11 -4.80 -6.54
C ARG A 94 0.54 -4.11 -5.35
N LEU A 95 1.83 -3.79 -5.45
CA LEU A 95 2.57 -3.05 -4.42
C LEU A 95 2.00 -1.63 -4.25
N ASP A 96 1.67 -0.93 -5.33
CA ASP A 96 1.03 0.39 -5.26
C ASP A 96 -0.32 0.33 -4.51
N GLN A 97 -1.18 -0.63 -4.87
CA GLN A 97 -2.46 -0.82 -4.20
C GLN A 97 -2.28 -1.13 -2.72
N GLN A 98 -1.31 -1.98 -2.38
CA GLN A 98 -0.97 -2.29 -1.00
C GLN A 98 -0.45 -1.05 -0.25
N GLY A 99 0.45 -0.28 -0.86
CA GLY A 99 0.97 0.96 -0.27
C GLY A 99 -0.12 1.99 0.00
N ILE A 100 -1.08 2.14 -0.91
CA ILE A 100 -2.25 3.03 -0.72
C ILE A 100 -3.14 2.53 0.42
N GLN A 101 -3.39 1.21 0.50
CA GLN A 101 -4.16 0.61 1.59
C GLN A 101 -3.47 0.81 2.94
N ASP A 102 -2.17 0.58 3.02
CA ASP A 102 -1.37 0.73 4.23
C ASP A 102 -1.29 2.21 4.68
N ALA A 103 -1.12 3.15 3.74
CA ALA A 103 -1.13 4.58 4.03
C ALA A 103 -2.52 5.04 4.51
N SER A 104 -3.60 4.54 3.90
CA SER A 104 -4.96 4.83 4.36
C SER A 104 -5.22 4.29 5.76
N ARG A 105 -4.80 3.04 6.04
CA ARG A 105 -4.92 2.44 7.37
C ARG A 105 -4.08 3.17 8.41
N GLN A 106 -2.88 3.60 8.05
CA GLN A 106 -2.03 4.42 8.92
C GLN A 106 -2.74 5.73 9.31
N GLN A 107 -3.31 6.44 8.32
CA GLN A 107 -4.02 7.69 8.58
C GLN A 107 -5.26 7.48 9.46
N GLN A 108 -6.02 6.39 9.24
CA GLN A 108 -7.15 6.03 10.09
C GLN A 108 -6.71 5.82 11.54
N ILE A 109 -5.65 5.02 11.77
CA ILE A 109 -5.11 4.78 13.11
C ILE A 109 -4.69 6.11 13.76
N ILE A 110 -3.93 6.96 13.06
CA ILE A 110 -3.50 8.25 13.62
C ILE A 110 -4.69 9.13 14.00
N THR A 111 -5.72 9.19 13.15
CA THR A 111 -6.94 9.95 13.45
C THR A 111 -7.70 9.37 14.64
N ASP A 112 -7.77 8.04 14.77
CA ASP A 112 -8.39 7.40 15.94
C ASP A 112 -7.60 7.70 17.22
N LEU A 113 -6.26 7.64 17.19
CA LEU A 113 -5.42 8.00 18.34
C LEU A 113 -5.58 9.47 18.74
N GLN A 114 -5.71 10.38 17.77
CA GLN A 114 -6.01 11.79 18.03
C GLN A 114 -7.38 11.96 18.69
N ALA A 115 -8.40 11.23 18.22
CA ALA A 115 -9.73 11.26 18.82
C ALA A 115 -9.71 10.79 20.29
N THR A 116 -8.90 9.77 20.61
CA THR A 116 -8.67 9.34 22.01
C THR A 116 -8.07 10.45 22.87
N VAL A 117 -7.09 11.19 22.35
CA VAL A 117 -6.46 12.31 23.08
C VAL A 117 -7.45 13.47 23.27
N ASP A 118 -8.28 13.75 22.27
CA ASP A 118 -9.34 14.76 22.36
C ASP A 118 -10.43 14.37 23.38
N GLU A 119 -10.73 13.08 23.48
CA GLU A 119 -11.63 12.52 24.51
C GLU A 119 -11.05 12.69 25.91
N ASP A 120 -9.76 12.36 26.13
CA ASP A 120 -9.06 12.60 27.39
C ASP A 120 -9.09 14.10 27.79
N LEU A 121 -8.94 15.01 26.83
CA LEU A 121 -9.05 16.45 27.06
C LEU A 121 -10.46 16.88 27.51
N ARG A 122 -11.52 16.24 27.03
CA ARG A 122 -12.90 16.53 27.47
C ARG A 122 -13.12 16.12 28.93
N TYR A 123 -12.48 15.05 29.39
CA TYR A 123 -12.57 14.60 30.79
C TYR A 123 -11.69 15.39 31.75
N LEU A 124 -10.71 16.16 31.23
CA LEU A 124 -9.82 16.96 32.05
C LEU A 124 -10.55 18.02 32.88
N ALA A 125 -11.53 18.72 32.30
CA ALA A 125 -12.24 19.79 32.98
C ALA A 125 -13.03 19.30 34.22
N PRO A 126 -13.95 18.31 34.12
CA PRO A 126 -14.67 17.80 35.29
C PRO A 126 -13.74 17.16 36.32
N TYR A 127 -12.68 16.46 35.87
CA TYR A 127 -11.67 15.92 36.78
C TYR A 127 -10.99 17.03 37.60
N GLN A 128 -10.55 18.11 36.94
CA GLN A 128 -9.95 19.27 37.61
C GLN A 128 -10.89 19.98 38.56
N GLU A 129 -12.17 20.08 38.20
CA GLU A 129 -13.21 20.70 39.01
C GLU A 129 -13.34 19.98 40.36
N HIS A 130 -13.53 18.66 40.35
CA HIS A 130 -13.66 17.87 41.58
C HIS A 130 -12.39 17.89 42.44
N ILE A 131 -11.19 17.86 41.82
CA ILE A 131 -9.93 17.98 42.56
C ILE A 131 -9.82 19.34 43.26
N LYS A 132 -10.15 20.44 42.57
CA LYS A 132 -10.11 21.79 43.16
C LYS A 132 -11.18 21.97 44.24
N ALA A 133 -12.37 21.40 44.05
CA ALA A 133 -13.43 21.42 45.05
C ALA A 133 -12.99 20.72 46.34
N ALA A 134 -12.44 19.50 46.22
CA ALA A 134 -11.88 18.75 47.35
C ALA A 134 -10.80 19.56 48.11
N GLN A 135 -9.83 20.12 47.38
CA GLN A 135 -8.75 20.93 47.97
C GLN A 135 -9.30 22.16 48.71
N THR A 136 -10.30 22.82 48.15
CA THR A 136 -10.94 23.99 48.76
C THR A 136 -11.66 23.61 50.05
N LEU A 137 -12.42 22.51 50.04
CA LEU A 137 -13.12 21.98 51.21
C LEU A 137 -12.15 21.57 52.33
N ASP A 138 -11.03 20.91 51.99
CA ASP A 138 -9.99 20.55 52.97
C ASP A 138 -9.31 21.78 53.58
N ALA A 139 -9.03 22.81 52.78
CA ALA A 139 -8.45 24.05 53.28
C ALA A 139 -9.40 24.75 54.27
N GLN A 140 -10.70 24.79 53.95
CA GLN A 140 -11.74 25.32 54.85
C GLN A 140 -11.88 24.49 56.12
N ALA A 141 -11.89 23.15 56.01
CA ALA A 141 -11.92 22.24 57.16
C ALA A 141 -10.73 22.50 58.10
N THR A 142 -9.53 22.61 57.53
CA THR A 142 -8.29 22.90 58.28
C THR A 142 -8.36 24.22 59.02
N ALA A 143 -8.93 25.27 58.39
CA ALA A 143 -9.09 26.58 59.02
C ALA A 143 -10.10 26.58 60.18
N LEU A 144 -11.13 25.73 60.13
CA LEU A 144 -12.16 25.61 61.16
C LEU A 144 -11.81 24.62 62.27
N GLN A 145 -10.73 23.84 62.13
CA GLN A 145 -10.40 22.73 63.02
C GLN A 145 -10.33 23.11 64.51
N SER A 146 -9.89 24.33 64.84
CA SER A 146 -9.72 24.80 66.22
C SER A 146 -10.95 25.52 66.79
N SER A 147 -11.80 26.10 65.94
CA SER A 147 -12.95 26.90 66.34
C SER A 147 -14.26 26.12 66.29
N ASP A 148 -14.43 25.25 65.30
CA ASP A 148 -15.62 24.42 65.11
C ASP A 148 -15.25 23.05 64.52
N PRO A 149 -14.89 22.07 65.37
CA PRO A 149 -14.44 20.76 64.91
C PRO A 149 -15.55 19.93 64.25
N ALA A 150 -16.83 20.20 64.56
CA ALA A 150 -17.93 19.47 63.94
C ALA A 150 -18.12 19.87 62.47
N SER A 151 -18.09 21.17 62.19
CA SER A 151 -18.13 21.68 60.81
C SER A 151 -16.87 21.29 60.02
N ALA A 152 -15.69 21.32 60.65
CA ALA A 152 -14.46 20.86 60.03
C ALA A 152 -14.55 19.39 59.58
N ALA A 153 -15.08 18.50 60.43
CA ALA A 153 -15.26 17.08 60.09
C ALA A 153 -16.24 16.87 58.92
N LEU A 154 -17.33 17.65 58.87
CA LEU A 154 -18.30 17.59 57.77
C LEU A 154 -17.67 18.01 56.44
N LEU A 155 -16.92 19.12 56.42
CA LEU A 155 -16.23 19.61 55.22
C LEU A 155 -15.19 18.59 54.73
N HIS A 156 -14.47 17.95 55.64
CA HIS A 156 -13.51 16.91 55.28
C HIS A 156 -14.20 15.68 54.64
N ALA A 157 -15.35 15.25 55.16
CA ALA A 157 -16.14 14.17 54.56
C ALA A 157 -16.66 14.54 53.15
N GLN A 158 -17.02 15.81 52.93
CA GLN A 158 -17.38 16.31 51.60
C GLN A 158 -16.17 16.33 50.66
N ALA A 159 -14.99 16.74 51.13
CA ALA A 159 -13.77 16.70 50.35
C ALA A 159 -13.42 15.28 49.87
N GLU A 160 -13.58 14.26 50.74
CA GLU A 160 -13.41 12.86 50.36
C GLU A 160 -14.42 12.42 49.29
N SER A 161 -15.66 12.91 49.36
CA SER A 161 -16.69 12.62 48.35
C SER A 161 -16.29 13.19 46.98
N GLU A 162 -15.79 14.42 46.93
CA GLU A 162 -15.26 15.03 45.70
C GLU A 162 -14.04 14.27 45.15
N ARG A 163 -13.13 13.77 46.02
CA ARG A 163 -12.01 12.92 45.58
C ARG A 163 -12.49 11.59 44.99
N VAL A 164 -13.57 11.02 45.50
CA VAL A 164 -14.18 9.82 44.91
C VAL A 164 -14.75 10.12 43.52
N LEU A 165 -15.42 11.26 43.34
CA LEU A 165 -15.89 11.70 42.03
C LEU A 165 -14.73 11.93 41.05
N ALA A 166 -13.66 12.60 41.48
CA ALA A 166 -12.45 12.76 40.68
C ALA A 166 -11.84 11.40 40.26
N ARG A 167 -11.75 10.44 41.19
CA ARG A 167 -11.26 9.08 40.86
C ARG A 167 -12.15 8.34 39.87
N SER A 168 -13.47 8.59 39.88
CA SER A 168 -14.37 8.00 38.89
C SER A 168 -14.04 8.48 37.46
N TRP A 169 -13.55 9.72 37.32
CA TRP A 169 -13.09 10.25 36.04
C TRP A 169 -11.73 9.68 35.59
N GLN A 170 -10.89 9.27 36.54
CA GLN A 170 -9.55 8.75 36.24
C GLN A 170 -9.58 7.53 35.31
N GLY A 171 -10.61 6.69 35.41
CA GLY A 171 -10.76 5.50 34.58
C GLY A 171 -11.07 5.77 33.10
N PHE A 172 -11.41 7.01 32.72
CA PHE A 172 -11.69 7.38 31.34
C PHE A 172 -10.46 7.90 30.59
N PHE A 173 -9.37 8.22 31.29
CA PHE A 173 -8.11 8.60 30.64
C PHE A 173 -7.44 7.37 30.05
N GLN A 174 -7.31 7.32 28.73
CA GLN A 174 -6.74 6.18 28.03
C GLN A 174 -5.26 6.39 27.68
N ALA A 175 -4.88 7.63 27.33
CA ALA A 175 -3.56 7.91 26.79
C ALA A 175 -2.54 8.25 27.88
N ALA A 176 -2.89 9.17 28.78
CA ALA A 176 -2.04 9.61 29.87
C ALA A 176 -2.85 10.17 31.03
N LEU A 177 -2.35 10.00 32.25
CA LEU A 177 -2.94 10.65 33.41
C LEU A 177 -2.47 12.12 33.47
N PRO A 178 -3.37 13.08 33.74
CA PRO A 178 -2.97 14.46 33.98
C PRO A 178 -2.09 14.53 35.23
N SER A 179 -0.98 15.27 35.14
CA SER A 179 -0.04 15.43 36.23
C SER A 179 -0.11 16.85 36.80
N ALA A 180 -0.01 16.95 38.13
CA ALA A 180 0.13 18.23 38.81
C ALA A 180 1.61 18.44 39.14
N THR A 181 2.15 19.61 38.80
CA THR A 181 3.53 19.97 39.21
C THR A 181 3.60 20.25 40.71
N ASP A 182 2.53 20.86 41.25
CA ASP A 182 2.36 21.20 42.66
C ASP A 182 0.90 21.00 43.08
N ALA A 183 0.63 20.84 44.38
CA ALA A 183 -0.72 20.61 44.91
C ALA A 183 -1.73 21.72 44.55
N THR A 184 -1.27 22.95 44.34
CA THR A 184 -2.11 24.12 44.02
C THR A 184 -2.10 24.50 42.54
N ALA A 185 -1.20 23.90 41.75
CA ALA A 185 -1.10 24.21 40.33
C ALA A 185 -2.26 23.56 39.55
N PRO A 186 -2.76 24.20 38.48
CA PRO A 186 -3.69 23.54 37.58
C PRO A 186 -3.03 22.28 37.01
N LEU A 187 -3.76 21.17 37.02
CA LEU A 187 -3.34 19.93 36.38
C LEU A 187 -2.99 20.22 34.90
N LYS A 188 -1.86 19.71 34.45
CA LYS A 188 -1.43 19.83 33.06
C LYS A 188 -1.60 18.49 32.37
N TYR A 189 -2.14 18.55 31.16
CA TYR A 189 -2.26 17.40 30.26
C TYR A 189 -1.44 17.69 29.01
N ASP A 190 -0.39 16.92 28.79
CA ASP A 190 0.46 17.04 27.60
C ASP A 190 -0.11 16.13 26.50
N ALA A 191 -1.04 16.69 25.71
CA ALA A 191 -1.68 16.00 24.60
C ALA A 191 -0.67 15.46 23.58
N LYS A 192 0.45 16.15 23.37
CA LYS A 192 1.48 15.73 22.42
C LYS A 192 2.25 14.52 22.94
N ALA A 193 2.66 14.54 24.21
CA ALA A 193 3.32 13.40 24.83
C ALA A 193 2.39 12.17 24.92
N ALA A 194 1.09 12.40 25.18
CA ALA A 194 0.07 11.37 25.18
C ALA A 194 -0.10 10.73 23.80
N LEU A 195 -0.26 11.55 22.75
CA LEU A 195 -0.35 11.06 21.36
C LEU A 195 0.92 10.27 20.97
N GLN A 196 2.10 10.79 21.27
CA GLN A 196 3.35 10.11 20.96
C GLN A 196 3.47 8.77 21.70
N THR A 197 2.98 8.68 22.94
CA THR A 197 2.95 7.42 23.70
C THR A 197 2.02 6.41 23.05
N LEU A 198 0.82 6.85 22.62
CA LEU A 198 -0.12 6.00 21.90
C LEU A 198 0.44 5.50 20.57
N GLU A 199 1.05 6.39 19.77
CA GLU A 199 1.69 6.05 18.50
C GLU A 199 2.82 5.02 18.72
N ASN A 200 3.67 5.25 19.72
CA ASN A 200 4.78 4.34 20.05
C ASN A 200 4.30 2.98 20.56
N ASN A 201 3.14 2.91 21.22
CA ASN A 201 2.60 1.65 21.76
C ASN A 201 1.69 0.91 20.77
N ASN A 202 1.35 1.51 19.63
CA ASN A 202 0.46 0.90 18.65
C ASN A 202 1.25 -0.06 17.71
N SER A 203 1.09 -1.36 17.93
CA SER A 203 1.77 -2.39 17.14
C SER A 203 1.36 -2.39 15.66
N ASP A 204 0.11 -2.05 15.36
CA ASP A 204 -0.39 -2.00 13.98
C ASP A 204 0.28 -0.87 13.21
N LEU A 205 0.41 0.31 13.84
CA LEU A 205 1.12 1.45 13.28
C LEU A 205 2.60 1.13 13.01
N GLN A 206 3.24 0.36 13.90
CA GLN A 206 4.62 -0.09 13.72
C GLN A 206 4.80 -1.11 12.58
N GLN A 207 3.77 -1.91 12.27
CA GLN A 207 3.82 -2.89 11.18
C GLN A 207 3.59 -2.24 9.82
N LEU A 208 2.87 -1.12 9.76
CA LEU A 208 2.63 -0.38 8.52
C LEU A 208 3.94 0.27 8.05
N ARG A 209 4.31 -0.02 6.80
CA ARG A 209 5.52 0.49 6.14
C ARG A 209 5.17 1.00 4.72
N PRO A 210 4.24 1.97 4.60
CA PRO A 210 3.78 2.43 3.29
C PRO A 210 4.92 2.98 2.43
N ASP A 211 5.88 3.69 3.03
CA ASP A 211 7.04 4.23 2.30
C ASP A 211 7.92 3.10 1.73
N ALA A 212 8.22 2.07 2.53
CA ALA A 212 9.04 0.95 2.06
C ALA A 212 8.35 0.12 0.96
N ILE A 213 7.02 0.02 0.99
CA ILE A 213 6.23 -0.64 -0.07
C ILE A 213 6.21 0.23 -1.32
N ARG A 214 6.08 1.55 -1.16
CA ARG A 214 6.14 2.49 -2.28
C ARG A 214 7.51 2.48 -2.97
N ASP A 215 8.60 2.46 -2.20
CA ASP A 215 9.96 2.34 -2.76
C ASP A 215 10.13 1.04 -3.56
N GLN A 216 9.53 -0.06 -3.09
CA GLN A 216 9.50 -1.33 -3.83
C GLN A 216 8.66 -1.23 -5.11
N ALA A 217 7.51 -0.56 -5.05
CA ALA A 217 6.66 -0.34 -6.22
C ALA A 217 7.38 0.51 -7.28
N ASP A 218 8.06 1.59 -6.88
CA ASP A 218 8.85 2.46 -7.77
C ASP A 218 10.00 1.70 -8.43
N THR A 219 10.65 0.81 -7.69
CA THR A 219 11.69 -0.09 -8.22
C THR A 219 11.12 -1.01 -9.29
N LYS A 220 9.96 -1.63 -9.04
CA LYS A 220 9.27 -2.52 -10.01
C LYS A 220 8.73 -1.76 -11.21
N HIS A 221 8.25 -0.53 -11.03
CA HIS A 221 7.83 0.32 -12.13
C HIS A 221 9.02 0.66 -13.05
N THR A 222 10.17 1.00 -12.48
CA THR A 222 11.39 1.25 -13.25
C THR A 222 11.85 0.01 -14.03
N GLU A 223 11.77 -1.17 -13.41
CA GLU A 223 12.05 -2.45 -14.06
C GLU A 223 11.10 -2.70 -15.25
N SER A 224 9.79 -2.48 -15.06
CA SER A 224 8.76 -2.56 -16.11
C SER A 224 9.06 -1.64 -17.29
N VAL A 225 9.40 -0.37 -17.04
CA VAL A 225 9.77 0.61 -18.08
C VAL A 225 10.99 0.16 -18.88
N ASN A 226 12.01 -0.37 -18.21
CA ASN A 226 13.21 -0.89 -18.87
C ASN A 226 12.88 -2.08 -19.78
N LEU A 227 12.00 -2.99 -19.36
CA LEU A 227 11.55 -4.13 -20.17
C LEU A 227 10.76 -3.68 -21.41
N VAL A 228 9.91 -2.66 -21.29
CA VAL A 228 9.21 -2.06 -22.46
C VAL A 228 10.22 -1.44 -23.45
N GLY A 229 11.27 -0.81 -22.95
CA GLY A 229 12.39 -0.33 -23.77
C GLY A 229 13.06 -1.45 -24.57
N LEU A 230 13.29 -2.61 -23.93
CA LEU A 230 13.86 -3.79 -24.59
C LEU A 230 12.93 -4.37 -25.67
N VAL A 231 11.62 -4.44 -25.40
CA VAL A 231 10.63 -4.85 -26.42
C VAL A 231 10.71 -3.93 -27.64
N THR A 232 10.82 -2.61 -27.42
CA THR A 232 10.95 -1.64 -28.51
C THR A 232 12.23 -1.87 -29.33
N LEU A 233 13.34 -2.25 -28.69
CA LEU A 233 14.59 -2.58 -29.36
C LEU A 233 14.46 -3.86 -30.22
N PHE A 234 13.76 -4.89 -29.73
CA PHE A 234 13.49 -6.10 -30.51
C PHE A 234 12.59 -5.83 -31.71
N VAL A 235 11.56 -4.98 -31.57
CA VAL A 235 10.72 -4.54 -32.69
C VAL A 235 11.57 -3.81 -33.75
N ALA A 236 12.47 -2.93 -33.33
CA ALA A 236 13.40 -2.26 -34.25
C ALA A 236 14.33 -3.27 -34.96
N ALA A 237 14.86 -4.26 -34.24
CA ALA A 237 15.69 -5.32 -34.81
C ALA A 237 14.92 -6.13 -35.86
N LEU A 238 13.68 -6.52 -35.57
CA LEU A 238 12.78 -7.22 -36.51
C LEU A 238 12.51 -6.38 -37.76
N LEU A 239 12.26 -5.08 -37.60
CA LEU A 239 12.06 -4.17 -38.72
C LEU A 239 13.29 -4.12 -39.64
N PHE A 240 14.49 -4.00 -39.08
CA PHE A 240 15.73 -4.00 -39.85
C PHE A 240 16.01 -5.33 -40.55
N LEU A 241 15.79 -6.46 -39.87
CA LEU A 241 15.92 -7.79 -40.46
C LEU A 241 14.91 -8.02 -41.59
N THR A 242 13.68 -7.53 -41.43
CA THR A 242 12.65 -7.59 -42.47
C THR A 242 13.03 -6.73 -43.67
N LEU A 243 13.48 -5.49 -43.46
CA LEU A 243 13.97 -4.62 -44.55
C LEU A 243 15.16 -5.23 -45.29
N ALA A 244 16.03 -5.97 -44.60
CA ALA A 244 17.14 -6.67 -45.24
C ALA A 244 16.65 -7.70 -46.28
N GLN A 245 15.48 -8.34 -46.08
CA GLN A 245 14.93 -9.29 -47.05
C GLN A 245 14.46 -8.61 -48.35
N PHE A 246 13.92 -7.39 -48.27
CA PHE A 246 13.33 -6.69 -49.41
C PHE A 246 14.29 -5.71 -50.12
N THR A 247 15.46 -5.44 -49.55
CA THR A 247 16.38 -4.43 -50.08
C THR A 247 17.36 -4.99 -51.11
N ARG A 248 17.81 -4.12 -52.05
CA ARG A 248 18.86 -4.42 -53.04
C ARG A 248 20.14 -5.02 -52.41
N PRO A 249 20.90 -5.87 -53.14
CA PRO A 249 22.02 -6.63 -52.60
C PRO A 249 23.10 -5.80 -51.87
N THR A 250 23.38 -4.58 -52.35
CA THR A 250 24.40 -3.69 -51.79
C THR A 250 24.04 -3.18 -50.40
N ILE A 251 22.77 -2.85 -50.16
CA ILE A 251 22.31 -2.24 -48.89
C ILE A 251 21.78 -3.33 -47.92
N ARG A 252 21.38 -4.49 -48.46
CA ARG A 252 20.92 -5.67 -47.70
C ARG A 252 21.84 -6.05 -46.54
N ARG A 253 23.16 -6.04 -46.75
CA ARG A 253 24.15 -6.39 -45.71
C ARG A 253 24.20 -5.35 -44.58
N MET A 254 23.99 -4.07 -44.89
CA MET A 254 23.96 -3.00 -43.88
C MET A 254 22.75 -3.15 -42.96
N PHE A 255 21.56 -3.40 -43.52
CA PHE A 255 20.35 -3.61 -42.73
C PHE A 255 20.39 -4.89 -41.89
N ALA A 256 20.91 -5.99 -42.45
CA ALA A 256 21.11 -7.22 -41.69
C ALA A 256 22.11 -7.03 -40.54
N GLY A 257 23.20 -6.31 -40.77
CA GLY A 257 24.17 -5.96 -39.73
C GLY A 257 23.55 -5.10 -38.63
N ALA A 258 22.81 -4.05 -38.99
CA ALA A 258 22.13 -3.18 -38.02
C ALA A 258 21.10 -3.96 -37.18
N GLY A 259 20.27 -4.79 -37.83
CA GLY A 259 19.30 -5.65 -37.13
C GLY A 259 19.96 -6.65 -36.19
N ALA A 260 21.06 -7.27 -36.62
CA ALA A 260 21.84 -8.19 -35.77
C ALA A 260 22.47 -7.47 -34.57
N VAL A 261 23.05 -6.29 -34.77
CA VAL A 261 23.63 -5.48 -33.67
C VAL A 261 22.54 -5.07 -32.68
N ALA A 262 21.38 -4.62 -33.15
CA ALA A 262 20.24 -4.30 -32.29
C ALA A 262 19.76 -5.52 -31.50
N ALA A 263 19.61 -6.69 -32.14
CA ALA A 263 19.21 -7.92 -31.47
C ALA A 263 20.21 -8.34 -30.39
N VAL A 264 21.51 -8.36 -30.70
CA VAL A 264 22.57 -8.71 -29.74
C VAL A 264 22.60 -7.72 -28.57
N SER A 265 22.43 -6.43 -28.84
CA SER A 265 22.36 -5.40 -27.80
C SER A 265 21.15 -5.59 -26.89
N GLY A 266 19.99 -5.97 -27.46
CA GLY A 266 18.78 -6.28 -26.71
C GLY A 266 18.95 -7.48 -25.80
N VAL A 267 19.57 -8.55 -26.30
CA VAL A 267 19.87 -9.74 -25.48
C VAL A 267 20.87 -9.40 -24.38
N ALA A 268 21.94 -8.66 -24.68
CA ALA A 268 22.93 -8.27 -23.70
C ALA A 268 22.33 -7.40 -22.58
N LEU A 269 21.53 -6.39 -22.94
CA LEU A 269 20.84 -5.54 -21.97
C LEU A 269 19.81 -6.32 -21.15
N TRP A 270 19.06 -7.22 -21.78
CA TRP A 270 18.12 -8.10 -21.06
C TRP A 270 18.84 -8.97 -20.01
N LEU A 271 19.98 -9.55 -20.35
CA LEU A 271 20.80 -10.30 -19.40
C LEU A 271 21.34 -9.43 -18.25
N VAL A 272 21.66 -8.17 -18.52
CA VAL A 272 22.08 -7.20 -17.49
C VAL A 272 20.91 -6.87 -16.56
N VAL A 273 19.72 -6.61 -17.10
CA VAL A 273 18.51 -6.36 -16.30
C VAL A 273 18.18 -7.56 -15.43
N LEU A 274 18.24 -8.79 -15.97
CA LEU A 274 18.03 -10.02 -15.21
C LEU A 274 19.03 -10.20 -14.06
N LYS A 275 20.28 -9.80 -14.25
CA LYS A 275 21.33 -9.92 -13.21
C LYS A 275 21.27 -8.82 -12.15
N LEU A 276 20.74 -7.65 -12.49
CA LEU A 276 20.62 -6.52 -11.56
C LEU A 276 19.29 -6.55 -10.80
N GLY A 277 18.26 -7.17 -11.37
CA GLY A 277 16.94 -7.33 -10.75
C GLY A 277 16.79 -8.56 -9.84
N ALA A 278 17.78 -9.47 -9.82
CA ALA A 278 17.84 -10.64 -8.94
C ALA A 278 18.79 -10.41 -7.77
#